data_AF-A0A967CRN2-F1
#
_entry.id   AF-A0A967CRN2-F1
#
_cell.length_a   1.000
_cell.length_b   1.000
_cell.length_c   1.000
_cell.angle_alpha   90.00
_cell.angle_beta   90.00
_cell.angle_gamma   90.00
#
_symmetry.space_group_name_H-M   'P 1'
#
loop_
_entity.id
_entity.type
_entity.pdbx_description
1 polymer ?
#
loop_
_entity_poly.entity_id
_entity_poly.type
_entity_poly.pdbx_seq_one_letter_code
_entity_poly.pdbx_strand_id
1 'polypeptide(L)'
;MKNFQLQQDGLVLKTAETVQEFEDCFSLLHDAYVGNNLMTASPSGLRTTIYHALPTTTTLCAKRDGKVVGTLSLIRQSAFGFPLQAIAQIGEIRAVGGNIAEISALAVHEDHRSAGRTILFALMKLLFWQCSQVFNIRHLLMAAHPKHIRIYEGLLFFKRLSRYEVVSYDFVNGAPALGAWVDVQDADAQYAQLSDLARSKKHLYRDICQLLPPDPDSFPGTKRDWLMPTAMEPEVLDYFFNQRTQVFTQLDARKRLLLRSIYPSAEYQPILPAIDRKWERATNLRREHRHAMAGRGYFVFQSKGSPEGSWLELVELSHNGFSAQSSSPIPVQQWGDATIDYGDRQRSTLRAMAVRNDISGSCVLHSFTLCQPDLAWRKFVGALSSRGTSEALDKPEESVQIHLPLARSINSATNRDGIA
;
A
#
# COMPACT_ATOMS: atom_id res chain seq x y z
N MET A 1 -12.73 -20.51 3.08
CA MET A 1 -13.42 -19.21 2.90
C MET A 1 -14.25 -19.30 1.62
N LYS A 2 -15.45 -18.74 1.58
CA LYS A 2 -16.26 -18.73 0.34
C LYS A 2 -15.71 -17.63 -0.57
N ASN A 3 -15.13 -18.02 -1.70
CA ASN A 3 -14.56 -17.08 -2.66
C ASN A 3 -15.67 -16.27 -3.31
N PHE A 4 -15.44 -14.98 -3.35
CA PHE A 4 -16.49 -14.06 -3.66
C PHE A 4 -16.55 -13.72 -5.14
N GLN A 5 -17.76 -13.74 -5.70
CA GLN A 5 -17.99 -13.43 -7.10
C GLN A 5 -19.21 -12.52 -7.23
N LEU A 6 -19.06 -11.41 -7.94
CA LEU A 6 -20.18 -10.55 -8.32
C LEU A 6 -20.70 -10.97 -9.69
N GLN A 7 -22.00 -11.24 -9.79
CA GLN A 7 -22.68 -11.52 -11.04
C GLN A 7 -23.29 -10.23 -11.59
N GLN A 8 -22.87 -9.78 -12.77
CA GLN A 8 -23.40 -8.57 -13.39
C GLN A 8 -23.42 -8.72 -14.92
N ASP A 9 -24.56 -8.49 -15.58
CA ASP A 9 -24.68 -8.47 -17.05
C ASP A 9 -24.11 -9.74 -17.74
N GLY A 10 -24.30 -10.91 -17.14
CA GLY A 10 -23.74 -12.17 -17.62
C GLY A 10 -22.21 -12.25 -17.51
N LEU A 11 -21.62 -11.46 -16.62
CA LEU A 11 -20.22 -11.51 -16.22
C LEU A 11 -20.11 -11.96 -14.77
N VAL A 12 -19.08 -12.75 -14.50
CA VAL A 12 -18.60 -13.09 -13.16
C VAL A 12 -17.37 -12.25 -12.87
N LEU A 13 -17.46 -11.31 -11.94
CA LEU A 13 -16.36 -10.43 -11.54
C LEU A 13 -15.75 -10.96 -10.24
N LYS A 14 -14.43 -11.14 -10.21
CA LYS A 14 -13.71 -11.61 -9.01
C LYS A 14 -12.23 -11.24 -9.04
N THR A 15 -11.55 -11.48 -7.92
CA THR A 15 -10.09 -11.55 -7.87
C THR A 15 -9.62 -12.89 -8.44
N ALA A 16 -8.55 -12.91 -9.25
CA ALA A 16 -7.95 -14.14 -9.74
C ALA A 16 -7.26 -14.89 -8.58
N GLU A 17 -7.52 -16.19 -8.47
CA GLU A 17 -7.04 -17.01 -7.34
C GLU A 17 -6.35 -18.30 -7.81
N THR A 18 -6.77 -18.85 -8.94
CA THR A 18 -6.20 -20.09 -9.46
C THR A 18 -5.11 -19.80 -10.49
N VAL A 19 -4.19 -20.75 -10.67
CA VAL A 19 -3.17 -20.69 -11.72
C VAL A 19 -3.83 -20.44 -13.08
N GLN A 20 -4.92 -21.14 -13.40
CA GLN A 20 -5.64 -20.94 -14.66
C GLN A 20 -6.19 -19.51 -14.80
N GLU A 21 -6.77 -18.95 -13.75
CA GLU A 21 -7.31 -17.58 -13.80
C GLU A 21 -6.21 -16.54 -14.00
N PHE A 22 -5.05 -16.70 -13.34
CA PHE A 22 -3.90 -15.85 -13.57
C PHE A 22 -3.34 -16.01 -14.99
N GLU A 23 -3.23 -17.25 -15.48
CA GLU A 23 -2.71 -17.54 -16.82
C GLU A 23 -3.62 -16.93 -17.90
N ASP A 24 -4.94 -17.10 -17.77
CA ASP A 24 -5.92 -16.49 -18.67
C ASP A 24 -5.83 -14.96 -18.65
N CYS A 25 -5.67 -14.34 -17.46
CA CYS A 25 -5.49 -12.88 -17.36
C CYS A 25 -4.20 -12.41 -18.04
N PHE A 26 -3.08 -13.07 -17.77
CA PHE A 26 -1.78 -12.68 -18.31
C PHE A 26 -1.64 -12.96 -19.82
N SER A 27 -2.34 -13.99 -20.32
CA SER A 27 -2.45 -14.28 -21.75
C SER A 27 -3.32 -13.25 -22.45
N LEU A 28 -4.51 -12.96 -21.90
CA LEU A 28 -5.38 -11.91 -22.45
C LEU A 28 -4.66 -10.56 -22.51
N LEU A 29 -3.94 -10.22 -21.44
CA LEU A 29 -3.15 -9.01 -21.37
C LEU A 29 -2.04 -8.98 -22.43
N HIS A 30 -1.34 -10.09 -22.62
CA HIS A 30 -0.33 -10.25 -23.66
C HIS A 30 -0.91 -9.98 -25.04
N ASP A 31 -1.97 -10.69 -25.40
CA ASP A 31 -2.54 -10.64 -26.75
C ASP A 31 -3.09 -9.26 -27.07
N ALA A 32 -3.75 -8.62 -26.10
CA ALA A 32 -4.20 -7.24 -26.24
C ALA A 32 -3.02 -6.27 -26.43
N TYR A 33 -1.92 -6.43 -25.70
CA TYR A 33 -0.77 -5.52 -25.81
C TYR A 33 0.00 -5.74 -27.12
N VAL A 34 0.16 -6.99 -27.57
CA VAL A 34 0.74 -7.31 -28.88
C VAL A 34 -0.13 -6.77 -30.00
N GLY A 35 -1.44 -7.02 -29.97
CA GLY A 35 -2.40 -6.55 -30.98
C GLY A 35 -2.48 -5.02 -31.09
N ASN A 36 -2.14 -4.29 -30.02
CA ASN A 36 -2.07 -2.84 -29.99
C ASN A 36 -0.63 -2.27 -30.15
N ASN A 37 0.35 -3.11 -30.48
CA ASN A 37 1.77 -2.74 -30.62
C ASN A 37 2.41 -2.11 -29.35
N LEU A 38 1.83 -2.38 -28.17
CA LEU A 38 2.32 -1.94 -26.87
C LEU A 38 3.40 -2.87 -26.30
N MET A 39 3.59 -4.05 -26.91
CA MET A 39 4.71 -4.93 -26.62
C MET A 39 5.03 -5.83 -27.81
N THR A 40 6.27 -6.30 -27.87
CA THR A 40 6.64 -7.44 -28.72
C THR A 40 6.12 -8.73 -28.08
N ALA A 41 5.67 -9.68 -28.92
CA ALA A 41 5.21 -10.97 -28.44
C ALA A 41 6.28 -11.68 -27.59
N SER A 42 5.88 -12.14 -26.41
CA SER A 42 6.70 -12.95 -25.53
C SER A 42 6.58 -14.42 -25.95
N PRO A 43 7.68 -15.21 -25.98
CA PRO A 43 7.62 -16.64 -26.26
C PRO A 43 6.68 -17.42 -25.33
N SER A 44 6.45 -16.90 -24.12
CA SER A 44 5.56 -17.51 -23.13
C SER A 44 4.07 -17.36 -23.45
N GLY A 45 3.71 -16.44 -24.35
CA GLY A 45 2.34 -15.98 -24.57
C GLY A 45 1.75 -15.19 -23.40
N LEU A 46 2.57 -14.78 -22.41
CA LEU A 46 2.11 -14.10 -21.20
C LEU A 46 2.77 -12.74 -21.04
N ARG A 47 2.02 -11.78 -20.50
CA ARG A 47 2.55 -10.50 -20.03
C ARG A 47 2.49 -10.46 -18.51
N THR A 48 3.66 -10.56 -17.89
CA THR A 48 3.84 -10.36 -16.46
C THR A 48 4.97 -9.35 -16.21
N THR A 49 4.97 -8.78 -15.01
CA THR A 49 6.00 -7.82 -14.55
C THR A 49 6.24 -8.06 -13.08
N ILE A 50 7.32 -7.51 -12.53
CA ILE A 50 7.61 -7.61 -11.10
C ILE A 50 6.47 -7.11 -10.21
N TYR A 51 5.64 -6.18 -10.70
CA TYR A 51 4.51 -5.67 -9.93
C TYR A 51 3.40 -6.71 -9.74
N HIS A 52 3.23 -7.66 -10.68
CA HIS A 52 2.28 -8.76 -10.53
C HIS A 52 2.74 -9.77 -9.45
N ALA A 53 4.04 -9.82 -9.16
CA ALA A 53 4.63 -10.66 -8.13
C ALA A 53 4.60 -10.02 -6.74
N LEU A 54 4.00 -8.84 -6.56
CA LEU A 54 3.93 -8.21 -5.25
C LEU A 54 2.72 -8.74 -4.48
N PRO A 55 2.84 -9.03 -3.17
CA PRO A 55 1.72 -9.48 -2.35
C PRO A 55 0.70 -8.37 -2.13
N THR A 56 1.02 -7.13 -2.51
CA THR A 56 0.12 -5.98 -2.46
C THR A 56 -0.65 -5.80 -3.77
N THR A 57 -0.40 -6.60 -4.80
CA THR A 57 -1.10 -6.48 -6.09
C THR A 57 -2.31 -7.40 -6.15
N THR A 58 -3.45 -6.85 -6.54
CA THR A 58 -4.69 -7.60 -6.75
C THR A 58 -4.96 -7.67 -8.24
N THR A 59 -5.06 -8.87 -8.82
CA THR A 59 -5.49 -9.05 -10.22
C THR A 59 -6.98 -9.37 -10.25
N LEU A 60 -7.74 -8.53 -10.95
CA LEU A 60 -9.17 -8.71 -11.15
C LEU A 60 -9.43 -9.35 -12.51
N CYS A 61 -10.45 -10.19 -12.55
CA CYS A 61 -10.92 -10.81 -13.79
C CYS A 61 -12.44 -10.70 -13.92
N ALA A 62 -12.88 -10.52 -15.16
CA ALA A 62 -14.26 -10.62 -15.59
C ALA A 62 -14.38 -11.88 -16.44
N LYS A 63 -15.26 -12.80 -16.06
CA LYS A 63 -15.46 -14.07 -16.76
C LYS A 63 -16.84 -14.11 -17.40
N ARG A 64 -16.94 -14.71 -18.58
CA ARG A 64 -18.20 -15.06 -19.23
C ARG A 64 -18.12 -16.50 -19.68
N ASP A 65 -19.14 -17.30 -19.37
CA ASP A 65 -19.18 -18.73 -19.70
C ASP A 65 -17.91 -19.49 -19.26
N GLY A 66 -17.38 -19.12 -18.08
CA GLY A 66 -16.16 -19.69 -17.51
C GLY A 66 -14.84 -19.12 -18.03
N LYS A 67 -14.83 -18.37 -19.13
CA LYS A 67 -13.61 -17.80 -19.74
C LYS A 67 -13.35 -16.38 -19.28
N VAL A 68 -12.10 -16.02 -19.04
CA VAL A 68 -11.72 -14.62 -18.77
C VAL A 68 -11.88 -13.78 -20.05
N VAL A 69 -12.69 -12.73 -19.97
CA VAL A 69 -12.96 -11.80 -21.08
C VAL A 69 -12.47 -10.38 -20.79
N GLY A 70 -12.02 -10.11 -19.56
CA GLY A 70 -11.40 -8.85 -19.18
C GLY A 70 -10.56 -9.00 -17.91
N THR A 71 -9.52 -8.19 -17.79
CA THR A 71 -8.63 -8.16 -16.62
C THR A 71 -8.12 -6.75 -16.33
N LEU A 72 -7.78 -6.50 -15.07
CA LEU A 72 -6.97 -5.35 -14.63
C LEU A 72 -6.21 -5.71 -13.35
N SER A 73 -5.18 -4.94 -13.00
CA SER A 73 -4.47 -5.10 -11.74
C SER A 73 -4.47 -3.81 -10.91
N LEU A 74 -4.71 -3.94 -9.61
CA LEU A 74 -4.56 -2.89 -8.61
C LEU A 74 -3.24 -3.09 -7.88
N ILE A 75 -2.25 -2.24 -8.15
CA ILE A 75 -0.93 -2.27 -7.52
C ILE A 75 -0.96 -1.30 -6.34
N ARG A 76 -0.99 -1.81 -5.11
CA ARG A 76 -0.93 -0.95 -3.91
C ARG A 76 0.52 -0.60 -3.56
N GLN A 77 0.70 0.55 -2.92
CA GLN A 77 1.99 1.08 -2.49
C GLN A 77 2.88 -0.01 -1.88
N SER A 78 4.12 -0.10 -2.36
CA SER A 78 5.14 -0.99 -1.83
C SER A 78 6.53 -0.34 -1.90
N ALA A 79 7.55 -1.06 -1.44
CA ALA A 79 8.94 -0.64 -1.59
C ALA A 79 9.42 -0.59 -3.06
N PHE A 80 8.69 -1.22 -3.98
CA PHE A 80 8.93 -1.12 -5.43
C PHE A 80 8.34 0.17 -6.05
N GLY A 81 7.57 0.94 -5.29
CA GLY A 81 6.84 2.09 -5.82
C GLY A 81 5.77 1.66 -6.81
N PHE A 82 5.53 2.50 -7.81
CA PHE A 82 4.53 2.28 -8.86
C PHE A 82 5.15 2.35 -10.25
N PRO A 83 4.62 1.60 -11.25
CA PRO A 83 5.05 1.74 -12.64
C PRO A 83 5.03 3.20 -13.14
N LEU A 84 3.98 3.96 -12.80
CA LEU A 84 3.80 5.35 -13.22
C LEU A 84 4.95 6.28 -12.80
N GLN A 85 5.69 5.97 -11.73
CA GLN A 85 6.79 6.81 -11.25
C GLN A 85 7.98 6.88 -12.23
N ALA A 86 8.02 6.01 -13.23
CA ALA A 86 8.97 6.13 -14.34
C ALA A 86 8.71 7.37 -15.21
N ILE A 87 7.48 7.88 -15.24
CA ILE A 87 7.05 8.97 -16.13
C ILE A 87 6.43 10.17 -15.42
N ALA A 88 6.08 10.05 -14.12
CA ALA A 88 5.48 11.12 -13.36
C ALA A 88 5.98 11.20 -11.91
N GLN A 89 6.09 12.42 -11.39
CA GLN A 89 6.32 12.67 -9.97
C GLN A 89 4.98 12.68 -9.22
N ILE A 90 4.96 12.10 -8.02
CA ILE A 90 3.75 11.98 -7.19
C ILE A 90 3.92 12.59 -5.79
N GLY A 91 4.93 13.46 -5.61
CA GLY A 91 5.25 14.07 -4.31
C GLY A 91 4.10 14.88 -3.73
N GLU A 92 3.39 15.65 -4.56
CA GLU A 92 2.23 16.43 -4.14
C GLU A 92 1.08 15.54 -3.64
N ILE A 93 0.82 14.43 -4.33
CA ILE A 93 -0.20 13.44 -3.91
C ILE A 93 0.21 12.81 -2.58
N ARG A 94 1.50 12.46 -2.42
CA ARG A 94 2.02 11.91 -1.15
C ARG A 94 1.86 12.90 0.00
N ALA A 95 2.05 14.19 -0.25
CA ALA A 95 1.92 15.23 0.77
C ALA A 95 0.48 15.38 1.29
N VAL A 96 -0.53 15.03 0.49
CA VAL A 96 -1.94 15.00 0.92
C VAL A 96 -2.22 13.86 1.93
N GLY A 97 -1.38 12.82 1.95
CA GLY A 97 -1.54 11.66 2.82
C GLY A 97 -2.66 10.71 2.41
N GLY A 98 -2.73 9.54 3.05
CA GLY A 98 -3.67 8.45 2.70
C GLY A 98 -3.05 7.38 1.81
N ASN A 99 -3.73 6.24 1.67
CA ASN A 99 -3.21 5.10 0.92
C ASN A 99 -3.26 5.37 -0.59
N ILE A 100 -2.18 4.99 -1.27
CA ILE A 100 -2.01 5.17 -2.72
C ILE A 100 -1.99 3.81 -3.42
N ALA A 101 -2.64 3.71 -4.56
CA ALA A 101 -2.56 2.57 -5.46
C ALA A 101 -2.51 3.01 -6.93
N GLU A 102 -2.07 2.13 -7.83
CA GLU A 102 -2.11 2.32 -9.28
C GLU A 102 -2.99 1.26 -9.95
N ILE A 103 -3.84 1.69 -10.88
CA ILE A 103 -4.50 0.81 -11.83
C ILE A 103 -3.54 0.53 -12.98
N SER A 104 -3.30 -0.74 -13.26
CA SER A 104 -2.46 -1.18 -14.37
C SER A 104 -3.07 -2.40 -15.06
N ALA A 105 -2.40 -2.88 -16.11
CA ALA A 105 -2.70 -4.17 -16.76
C ALA A 105 -4.16 -4.33 -17.24
N LEU A 106 -4.81 -3.25 -17.66
CA LEU A 106 -6.16 -3.31 -18.20
C LEU A 106 -6.17 -3.93 -19.61
N ALA A 107 -6.97 -4.98 -19.81
CA ALA A 107 -7.24 -5.58 -21.11
C ALA A 107 -8.66 -6.16 -21.19
N VAL A 108 -9.26 -6.11 -22.39
CA VAL A 108 -10.56 -6.70 -22.71
C VAL A 108 -10.42 -7.50 -24.00
N HIS A 109 -11.00 -8.69 -24.02
CA HIS A 109 -10.89 -9.62 -25.15
C HIS A 109 -11.50 -9.04 -26.44
N GLU A 110 -10.86 -9.30 -27.59
CA GLU A 110 -11.20 -8.65 -28.86
C GLU A 110 -12.62 -9.00 -29.34
N ASP A 111 -13.01 -10.27 -29.23
CA ASP A 111 -14.35 -10.76 -29.57
C ASP A 111 -15.47 -10.11 -28.75
N HIS A 112 -15.13 -9.44 -27.66
CA HIS A 112 -16.06 -8.74 -26.79
C HIS A 112 -15.97 -7.21 -26.93
N ARG A 113 -15.29 -6.67 -27.95
CA ARG A 113 -15.17 -5.21 -28.18
C ARG A 113 -16.51 -4.48 -28.31
N SER A 114 -17.54 -5.09 -28.88
CA SER A 114 -18.91 -4.52 -28.95
C SER A 114 -19.54 -4.37 -27.55
N ALA A 115 -19.18 -5.24 -26.61
CA ALA A 115 -19.52 -5.17 -25.18
C ALA A 115 -18.36 -4.62 -24.32
N GLY A 116 -17.30 -4.08 -24.95
CA GLY A 116 -16.03 -3.82 -24.27
C GLY A 116 -16.15 -2.73 -23.20
N ARG A 117 -17.06 -1.77 -23.42
CA ARG A 117 -17.41 -0.75 -22.41
C ARG A 117 -18.09 -1.36 -21.20
N THR A 118 -19.00 -2.32 -21.38
CA THR A 118 -19.68 -3.02 -20.29
C THR A 118 -18.68 -3.77 -19.42
N ILE A 119 -17.75 -4.51 -20.02
CA ILE A 119 -16.70 -5.25 -19.29
C ILE A 119 -15.78 -4.27 -18.55
N LEU A 120 -15.35 -3.20 -19.23
CA LEU A 120 -14.53 -2.16 -18.62
C LEU A 120 -15.22 -1.54 -17.40
N PHE A 121 -16.47 -1.13 -17.53
CA PHE A 121 -17.22 -0.50 -16.44
C PHE A 121 -17.48 -1.47 -15.29
N ALA A 122 -17.77 -2.74 -15.58
CA ALA A 122 -17.91 -3.78 -14.57
C ALA A 122 -16.61 -3.97 -13.76
N LEU A 123 -15.46 -4.03 -14.43
CA LEU A 123 -14.16 -4.11 -13.77
C LEU A 123 -13.82 -2.83 -12.97
N MET A 124 -14.09 -1.64 -13.53
CA MET A 124 -13.90 -0.37 -12.83
C MET A 124 -14.76 -0.28 -11.57
N LYS A 125 -16.03 -0.71 -11.62
CA LYS A 125 -16.90 -0.78 -10.44
C LYS A 125 -16.32 -1.65 -9.34
N LEU A 126 -15.89 -2.88 -9.68
CA LEU A 126 -15.27 -3.78 -8.71
C LEU A 126 -13.99 -3.17 -8.12
N LEU A 127 -13.17 -2.53 -8.96
CA LEU A 127 -11.95 -1.84 -8.55
C LEU A 127 -12.23 -0.68 -7.58
N PHE A 128 -13.16 0.22 -7.90
CA PHE A 128 -13.51 1.35 -7.04
C PHE A 128 -14.08 0.87 -5.70
N TRP A 129 -14.91 -0.17 -5.73
CA TRP A 129 -15.40 -0.81 -4.51
C TRP A 129 -14.27 -1.40 -3.66
N GLN A 130 -13.30 -2.10 -4.26
CA GLN A 130 -12.13 -2.58 -3.53
C GLN A 130 -11.29 -1.44 -2.94
N CYS A 131 -11.13 -0.35 -3.70
CA CYS A 131 -10.43 0.84 -3.24
C CYS A 131 -11.11 1.45 -2.01
N SER A 132 -12.41 1.74 -2.06
CA SER A 132 -13.11 2.43 -0.98
C SER A 132 -13.44 1.51 0.20
N GLN A 133 -13.88 0.27 -0.06
CA GLN A 133 -14.43 -0.60 0.99
C GLN A 133 -13.43 -1.56 1.62
N VAL A 134 -12.43 -2.02 0.85
CA VAL A 134 -11.51 -3.09 1.30
C VAL A 134 -10.15 -2.52 1.69
N PHE A 135 -9.54 -1.70 0.82
CA PHE A 135 -8.16 -1.27 0.97
C PHE A 135 -8.00 0.15 1.51
N ASN A 136 -9.10 0.89 1.66
CA ASN A 136 -9.11 2.30 2.09
C ASN A 136 -8.12 3.14 1.26
N ILE A 137 -8.14 2.96 -0.05
CA ILE A 137 -7.33 3.73 -1.00
C ILE A 137 -7.94 5.10 -1.12
N ARG A 138 -7.12 6.12 -0.88
CA ARG A 138 -7.49 7.52 -1.10
C ARG A 138 -7.08 7.97 -2.49
N HIS A 139 -5.86 7.65 -2.92
CA HIS A 139 -5.32 8.13 -4.19
C HIS A 139 -5.14 6.98 -5.17
N LEU A 140 -5.85 7.04 -6.29
CA LEU A 140 -5.76 6.05 -7.35
C LEU A 140 -5.06 6.66 -8.56
N LEU A 141 -3.94 6.06 -8.94
CA LEU A 141 -3.06 6.48 -10.02
C LEU A 141 -3.31 5.66 -11.29
N MET A 142 -3.00 6.21 -12.45
CA MET A 142 -2.93 5.44 -13.69
C MET A 142 -1.96 6.06 -14.70
N ALA A 143 -1.42 5.21 -15.59
CA ALA A 143 -0.82 5.62 -16.85
C ALA A 143 -1.79 5.23 -17.98
N ALA A 144 -2.22 6.20 -18.78
CA ALA A 144 -3.14 5.95 -19.89
C ALA A 144 -2.62 6.54 -21.20
N HIS A 145 -3.01 5.93 -22.32
CA HIS A 145 -2.77 6.51 -23.63
C HIS A 145 -3.59 7.81 -23.79
N PRO A 146 -3.03 8.91 -24.33
CA PRO A 146 -3.72 10.20 -24.46
C PRO A 146 -5.09 10.15 -25.16
N LYS A 147 -5.24 9.28 -26.16
CA LYS A 147 -6.53 9.02 -26.84
C LYS A 147 -7.66 8.59 -25.90
N HIS A 148 -7.35 7.94 -24.78
CA HIS A 148 -8.34 7.36 -23.86
C HIS A 148 -8.51 8.18 -22.58
N ILE A 149 -7.63 9.16 -22.30
CA ILE A 149 -7.66 9.90 -21.04
C ILE A 149 -8.99 10.61 -20.78
N ARG A 150 -9.63 11.14 -21.83
CA ARG A 150 -10.91 11.87 -21.72
C ARG A 150 -12.02 11.03 -21.12
N ILE A 151 -12.01 9.72 -21.36
CA ILE A 151 -13.00 8.80 -20.78
C ILE A 151 -12.80 8.73 -19.26
N TYR A 152 -11.55 8.60 -18.81
CA TYR A 152 -11.21 8.55 -17.38
C TYR A 152 -11.44 9.91 -16.68
N GLU A 153 -11.20 11.03 -17.36
CA GLU A 153 -11.51 12.37 -16.84
C GLU A 153 -13.02 12.56 -16.66
N GLY A 154 -13.82 12.24 -17.69
CA GLY A 154 -15.25 12.51 -17.71
C GLY A 154 -16.08 11.54 -16.87
N LEU A 155 -15.63 10.29 -16.71
CA LEU A 155 -16.40 9.24 -16.04
C LEU A 155 -15.86 8.85 -14.67
N LEU A 156 -14.55 8.95 -14.46
CA LEU A 156 -13.86 8.51 -13.25
C LEU A 156 -13.18 9.67 -12.50
N PHE A 157 -13.41 10.91 -12.94
CA PHE A 157 -12.87 12.14 -12.34
C PHE A 157 -11.34 12.19 -12.22
N PHE A 158 -10.64 11.42 -13.05
CA PHE A 158 -9.18 11.48 -13.09
C PHE A 158 -8.71 12.87 -13.51
N LYS A 159 -7.67 13.34 -12.84
CA LYS A 159 -6.96 14.59 -13.09
C LYS A 159 -5.58 14.25 -13.62
N ARG A 160 -5.13 14.96 -14.66
CA ARG A 160 -3.79 14.77 -15.23
C ARG A 160 -2.71 15.19 -14.24
N LEU A 161 -1.66 14.38 -14.09
CA LEU A 161 -0.49 14.69 -13.26
C LEU A 161 0.49 15.62 -13.96
N SER A 162 0.61 15.49 -15.28
CA SER A 162 1.44 16.37 -16.11
C SER A 162 0.61 16.94 -17.26
N ARG A 163 0.98 18.15 -17.71
CA ARG A 163 0.46 18.72 -18.96
C ARG A 163 1.13 18.11 -20.21
N TYR A 164 2.29 17.49 -20.03
CA TYR A 164 3.12 16.97 -21.12
C TYR A 164 3.04 15.44 -21.16
N GLU A 165 2.81 14.91 -22.37
CA GLU A 165 2.84 13.48 -22.67
C GLU A 165 4.29 13.00 -22.67
N VAL A 166 4.53 11.81 -22.11
CA VAL A 166 5.84 11.17 -22.27
C VAL A 166 5.84 10.45 -23.61
N VAL A 167 6.71 10.92 -24.51
CA VAL A 167 6.78 10.52 -25.91
C VAL A 167 7.22 9.06 -26.08
N SER A 168 7.96 8.50 -25.11
CA SER A 168 8.34 7.08 -25.08
C SER A 168 8.25 6.54 -23.65
N TYR A 169 7.26 5.67 -23.40
CA TYR A 169 7.19 4.90 -22.16
C TYR A 169 7.62 3.46 -22.44
N ASP A 170 8.83 3.09 -21.99
CA ASP A 170 9.44 1.78 -22.26
C ASP A 170 8.58 0.59 -21.79
N PHE A 171 7.72 0.83 -20.79
CA PHE A 171 6.79 -0.18 -20.30
C PHE A 171 5.74 -0.60 -21.35
N VAL A 172 5.51 0.22 -22.38
CA VAL A 172 4.54 -0.02 -23.48
C VAL A 172 5.18 0.20 -24.85
N ASN A 173 6.44 -0.24 -25.03
CA ASN A 173 7.14 -0.23 -26.31
C ASN A 173 7.22 1.18 -26.95
N GLY A 174 7.39 2.22 -26.13
CA GLY A 174 7.51 3.60 -26.59
C GLY A 174 6.20 4.26 -26.98
N ALA A 175 5.04 3.64 -26.71
CA ALA A 175 3.75 4.31 -26.91
C ALA A 175 3.60 5.53 -25.97
N PRO A 176 2.90 6.59 -26.41
CA PRO A 176 2.73 7.79 -25.60
C PRO A 176 1.85 7.48 -24.40
N ALA A 177 2.26 7.98 -23.24
CA ALA A 177 1.55 7.80 -21.99
C ALA A 177 1.43 9.12 -21.22
N LEU A 178 0.30 9.26 -20.53
CA LEU A 178 0.05 10.37 -19.62
C LEU A 178 -0.34 9.83 -18.25
N GLY A 179 0.28 10.38 -17.21
CA GLY A 179 -0.04 10.08 -15.82
C GLY A 179 -1.29 10.83 -15.36
N ALA A 180 -2.17 10.15 -14.66
CA ALA A 180 -3.35 10.73 -14.05
C ALA A 180 -3.62 10.14 -12.66
N TRP A 181 -4.42 10.85 -11.88
CA TRP A 181 -4.80 10.45 -10.53
C TRP A 181 -6.22 10.89 -10.17
N VAL A 182 -6.83 10.22 -9.21
CA VAL A 182 -8.11 10.65 -8.60
C VAL A 182 -8.06 10.47 -7.08
N ASP A 183 -8.67 11.39 -6.34
CA ASP A 183 -9.02 11.18 -4.94
C ASP A 183 -10.35 10.39 -4.90
N VAL A 184 -10.29 9.15 -4.44
CA VAL A 184 -11.41 8.20 -4.43
C VAL A 184 -12.53 8.71 -3.53
N GLN A 185 -12.23 9.42 -2.43
CA GLN A 185 -13.25 9.96 -1.54
C GLN A 185 -14.01 11.11 -2.21
N ASP A 186 -13.30 12.00 -2.90
CA ASP A 186 -13.91 13.06 -3.69
C ASP A 186 -14.75 12.50 -4.85
N ALA A 187 -14.30 11.41 -5.47
CA ALA A 187 -15.02 10.73 -6.52
C ALA A 187 -16.33 10.11 -6.00
N ASP A 188 -16.30 9.42 -4.86
CA ASP A 188 -17.49 8.85 -4.21
C ASP A 188 -18.53 9.93 -3.90
N ALA A 189 -18.09 11.09 -3.37
CA ALA A 189 -18.98 12.22 -3.11
C ALA A 189 -19.62 12.78 -4.40
N GLN A 190 -18.86 12.87 -5.50
CA GLN A 190 -19.38 13.30 -6.80
C GLN A 190 -20.35 12.28 -7.40
N TYR A 191 -20.08 10.98 -7.26
CA TYR A 191 -21.00 9.94 -7.70
C TYR A 191 -22.32 9.98 -6.93
N ALA A 192 -22.29 10.23 -5.63
CA ALA A 192 -23.51 10.40 -4.84
C ALA A 192 -24.38 11.54 -5.41
N GLN A 193 -23.79 12.70 -5.68
CA GLN A 193 -24.50 13.84 -6.29
C GLN A 193 -25.04 13.53 -7.69
N LEU A 194 -24.26 12.85 -8.53
CA LEU A 194 -24.70 12.45 -9.87
C LEU A 194 -25.79 11.37 -9.83
N SER A 195 -25.80 10.49 -8.82
CA SER A 195 -26.82 9.46 -8.66
C SER A 195 -28.20 10.08 -8.44
N ASP A 196 -28.29 11.15 -7.66
CA ASP A 196 -29.52 11.89 -7.42
C ASP A 196 -30.00 12.60 -8.69
N LEU A 197 -29.07 13.14 -9.47
CA LEU A 197 -29.39 13.77 -10.75
C LEU A 197 -29.80 12.74 -11.82
N ALA A 198 -29.15 11.57 -11.87
CA ALA A 198 -29.43 10.52 -12.84
C ALA A 198 -30.80 9.86 -12.62
N ARG A 199 -31.25 9.75 -11.36
CA ARG A 199 -32.64 9.37 -11.02
C ARG A 199 -33.67 10.31 -11.67
N SER A 200 -33.31 11.57 -11.92
CA SER A 200 -34.17 12.58 -12.55
C SER A 200 -34.08 12.64 -14.10
N LYS A 201 -32.93 12.27 -14.71
CA LYS A 201 -32.69 12.40 -16.16
C LYS A 201 -32.13 11.10 -16.78
N LYS A 202 -33.01 10.10 -16.95
CA LYS A 202 -32.71 8.68 -17.25
C LYS A 202 -31.80 8.37 -18.46
N HIS A 203 -31.69 9.26 -19.46
CA HIS A 203 -30.98 8.93 -20.72
C HIS A 203 -29.59 9.57 -20.89
N LEU A 204 -29.30 10.69 -20.21
CA LEU A 204 -28.06 11.44 -20.44
C LEU A 204 -26.87 10.90 -19.63
N TYR A 205 -27.14 10.09 -18.61
CA TYR A 205 -26.17 9.62 -17.61
C TYR A 205 -25.99 8.10 -17.60
N ARG A 206 -26.36 7.39 -18.68
CA ARG A 206 -26.36 5.92 -18.72
C ARG A 206 -25.00 5.31 -18.35
N ASP A 207 -23.92 5.87 -18.89
CA ASP A 207 -22.55 5.41 -18.63
C ASP A 207 -22.11 5.74 -17.19
N ILE A 208 -22.57 6.87 -16.64
CA ILE A 208 -22.32 7.26 -15.24
C ILE A 208 -23.09 6.33 -14.29
N CYS A 209 -24.35 5.98 -14.58
CA CYS A 209 -25.11 4.98 -13.84
C CYS A 209 -24.45 3.59 -13.87
N GLN A 210 -23.81 3.25 -15.00
CA GLN A 210 -23.05 2.01 -15.14
C GLN A 210 -21.71 2.02 -14.39
N LEU A 211 -21.28 3.15 -13.86
CA LEU A 211 -20.08 3.31 -13.03
C LEU A 211 -20.37 3.62 -11.57
N LEU A 212 -21.61 3.97 -11.24
CA LEU A 212 -22.02 4.15 -9.85
C LEU A 212 -21.57 2.93 -9.03
N PRO A 213 -20.88 3.14 -7.90
CA PRO A 213 -20.48 2.05 -7.05
C PRO A 213 -21.73 1.22 -6.73
N PRO A 214 -21.65 -0.11 -6.81
CA PRO A 214 -22.76 -0.94 -6.38
C PRO A 214 -23.10 -0.59 -4.92
N ASP A 215 -24.37 -0.75 -4.54
CA ASP A 215 -24.78 -0.63 -3.14
C ASP A 215 -23.79 -1.46 -2.29
N PRO A 216 -23.20 -0.91 -1.21
CA PRO A 216 -22.31 -1.68 -0.33
C PRO A 216 -22.91 -3.04 0.08
N ASP A 217 -24.24 -3.11 0.21
CA ASP A 217 -24.99 -4.32 0.54
C ASP A 217 -25.24 -5.25 -0.68
N SER A 218 -25.04 -4.77 -1.91
CA SER A 218 -25.16 -5.55 -3.14
C SER A 218 -23.93 -6.40 -3.46
N PHE A 219 -22.81 -6.13 -2.80
CA PHE A 219 -21.76 -7.13 -2.66
C PHE A 219 -22.15 -8.02 -1.48
N PRO A 220 -22.56 -9.29 -1.69
CA PRO A 220 -22.61 -10.24 -0.58
C PRO A 220 -21.39 -10.20 0.40
N GLY A 221 -21.52 -10.84 1.57
CA GLY A 221 -20.40 -11.01 2.51
C GLY A 221 -19.96 -9.73 3.25
N THR A 222 -19.02 -9.89 4.16
CA THR A 222 -18.47 -8.81 4.99
C THR A 222 -17.16 -8.28 4.40
N LYS A 223 -16.71 -7.08 4.79
CA LYS A 223 -15.37 -6.56 4.42
C LYS A 223 -14.24 -7.58 4.69
N ARG A 224 -14.40 -8.41 5.73
CA ARG A 224 -13.46 -9.46 6.11
C ARG A 224 -13.37 -10.60 5.09
N ASP A 225 -14.46 -10.89 4.38
CA ASP A 225 -14.50 -11.96 3.37
C ASP A 225 -13.72 -11.61 2.09
N TRP A 226 -13.40 -10.33 1.91
CA TRP A 226 -12.64 -9.79 0.79
C TRP A 226 -11.20 -9.39 1.12
N LEU A 227 -10.82 -9.45 2.41
CA LEU A 227 -9.43 -9.35 2.86
C LEU A 227 -8.71 -10.66 2.53
N MET A 228 -8.50 -10.92 1.24
CA MET A 228 -7.76 -12.09 0.79
C MET A 228 -6.26 -11.90 1.05
N PRO A 229 -5.51 -12.99 1.36
CA PRO A 229 -4.07 -12.99 1.14
C PRO A 229 -3.86 -12.64 -0.33
N THR A 230 -3.29 -11.47 -0.57
CA THR A 230 -3.05 -10.94 -1.92
C THR A 230 -1.72 -11.42 -2.49
N ALA A 231 -0.99 -12.20 -1.68
CA ALA A 231 0.19 -12.93 -2.11
C ALA A 231 -0.22 -14.18 -2.89
N MET A 232 0.36 -14.35 -4.08
CA MET A 232 0.39 -15.66 -4.73
C MET A 232 1.13 -16.66 -3.85
N GLU A 233 0.62 -17.90 -3.79
CA GLU A 233 1.32 -19.01 -3.15
C GLU A 233 2.70 -19.23 -3.79
N PRO A 234 3.67 -19.79 -3.04
CA PRO A 234 5.04 -19.99 -3.53
C PRO A 234 5.11 -20.70 -4.89
N GLU A 235 4.32 -21.76 -5.09
CA GLU A 235 4.30 -22.54 -6.32
C GLU A 235 3.74 -21.74 -7.51
N VAL A 236 2.74 -20.89 -7.25
CA VAL A 236 2.15 -20.01 -8.27
C VAL A 236 3.15 -18.93 -8.68
N LEU A 237 3.89 -18.39 -7.70
CA LEU A 237 4.95 -17.41 -7.94
C LEU A 237 6.08 -18.03 -8.78
N ASP A 238 6.51 -19.25 -8.45
CA ASP A 238 7.55 -19.96 -9.21
C ASP A 238 7.11 -20.23 -10.65
N TYR A 239 5.89 -20.74 -10.82
CA TYR A 239 5.31 -21.05 -12.12
C TYR A 239 5.33 -19.83 -13.06
N PHE A 240 4.83 -18.68 -12.62
CA PHE A 240 4.76 -17.52 -13.50
C PHE A 240 6.11 -16.83 -13.70
N PHE A 241 6.86 -16.59 -12.63
CA PHE A 241 8.01 -15.67 -12.66
C PHE A 241 9.36 -16.36 -12.89
N ASN A 242 9.49 -17.66 -12.62
CA ASN A 242 10.70 -18.44 -12.91
C ASN A 242 10.51 -19.46 -14.04
N GLN A 243 9.34 -20.06 -14.22
CA GLN A 243 9.17 -21.10 -15.26
C GLN A 243 8.66 -20.50 -16.57
N ARG A 244 7.53 -19.78 -16.54
CA ARG A 244 6.86 -19.29 -17.75
C ARG A 244 7.50 -18.04 -18.35
N THR A 245 7.93 -17.05 -17.53
CA THR A 245 8.34 -15.73 -18.06
C THR A 245 9.77 -15.29 -17.74
N GLN A 246 10.43 -15.90 -16.75
CA GLN A 246 11.80 -15.56 -16.32
C GLN A 246 11.97 -14.13 -15.75
N VAL A 247 10.91 -13.45 -15.32
CA VAL A 247 10.95 -12.07 -14.78
C VAL A 247 11.96 -11.90 -13.65
N PHE A 248 12.11 -12.88 -12.75
CA PHE A 248 13.04 -12.76 -11.61
C PHE A 248 14.51 -12.74 -12.02
N THR A 249 14.86 -13.38 -13.13
CA THR A 249 16.23 -13.39 -13.66
C THR A 249 16.67 -12.00 -14.12
N GLN A 250 15.72 -11.19 -14.59
CA GLN A 250 15.93 -9.86 -15.15
C GLN A 250 16.03 -8.76 -14.07
N LEU A 251 15.80 -9.09 -12.80
CA LEU A 251 15.87 -8.11 -11.71
C LEU A 251 17.32 -7.72 -11.40
N ASP A 252 17.54 -6.43 -11.22
CA ASP A 252 18.79 -5.90 -10.67
C ASP A 252 18.97 -6.27 -9.18
N ALA A 253 20.19 -6.13 -8.66
CA ALA A 253 20.52 -6.51 -7.30
C ALA A 253 19.63 -5.82 -6.23
N ARG A 254 19.26 -4.55 -6.45
CA ARG A 254 18.39 -3.81 -5.51
C ARG A 254 16.99 -4.38 -5.51
N LYS A 255 16.40 -4.65 -6.67
CA LYS A 255 15.07 -5.25 -6.80
C LYS A 255 15.02 -6.66 -6.20
N ARG A 256 16.05 -7.48 -6.39
CA ARG A 256 16.16 -8.80 -5.73
C ARG A 256 16.10 -8.69 -4.21
N LEU A 257 16.85 -7.73 -3.63
CA LEU A 257 16.85 -7.49 -2.19
C LEU A 257 15.48 -7.01 -1.68
N LEU A 258 14.86 -6.08 -2.40
CA LEU A 258 13.52 -5.60 -2.05
C LEU A 258 12.49 -6.73 -2.10
N LEU A 259 12.53 -7.57 -3.13
CA LEU A 259 11.59 -8.69 -3.26
C LEU A 259 11.75 -9.69 -2.09
N ARG A 260 12.98 -10.03 -1.71
CA ARG A 260 13.24 -10.89 -0.54
C ARG A 260 12.82 -10.25 0.79
N SER A 261 12.82 -8.92 0.89
CA SER A 261 12.31 -8.21 2.07
C SER A 261 10.78 -8.22 2.16
N ILE A 262 10.09 -8.32 1.03
CA ILE A 262 8.63 -8.39 0.92
C ILE A 262 8.11 -9.79 1.26
N TYR A 263 8.90 -10.82 0.94
CA TYR A 263 8.58 -12.23 1.22
C TYR A 263 9.55 -12.81 2.26
N PRO A 264 9.35 -12.52 3.56
CA PRO A 264 10.27 -12.95 4.62
C PRO A 264 10.18 -14.44 4.95
N SER A 265 9.04 -15.08 4.65
CA SER A 265 8.80 -16.49 4.97
C SER A 265 9.79 -17.42 4.28
N ALA A 266 10.17 -18.50 4.98
CA ALA A 266 11.17 -19.46 4.52
C ALA A 266 10.74 -20.19 3.23
N GLU A 267 9.44 -20.44 3.08
CA GLU A 267 8.83 -21.11 1.92
C GLU A 267 9.06 -20.39 0.59
N TYR A 268 9.16 -19.06 0.58
CA TYR A 268 9.44 -18.29 -0.65
C TYR A 268 10.93 -18.26 -1.01
N GLN A 269 11.83 -18.47 -0.04
CA GLN A 269 13.27 -18.27 -0.24
C GLN A 269 13.89 -19.10 -1.39
N PRO A 270 13.46 -20.35 -1.66
CA PRO A 270 13.94 -21.14 -2.79
C PRO A 270 13.53 -20.60 -4.16
N ILE A 271 12.40 -19.88 -4.22
CA ILE A 271 11.76 -19.39 -5.45
C ILE A 271 12.29 -17.99 -5.79
N LEU A 272 12.61 -17.20 -4.77
CA LEU A 272 13.09 -15.84 -4.96
C LEU A 272 14.54 -15.83 -5.50
N PRO A 273 14.86 -14.86 -6.37
CA PRO A 273 16.18 -14.78 -6.99
C PRO A 273 17.28 -14.66 -5.94
N ALA A 274 18.41 -15.30 -6.21
CA ALA A 274 19.58 -15.25 -5.35
C ALA A 274 20.11 -13.82 -5.23
N ILE A 275 20.54 -13.47 -4.01
CA ILE A 275 21.21 -12.21 -3.69
C ILE A 275 22.67 -12.51 -3.36
N ASP A 276 23.56 -11.55 -3.65
CA ASP A 276 24.96 -11.69 -3.28
C ASP A 276 25.09 -11.74 -1.75
N ARG A 277 25.93 -12.66 -1.25
CA ARG A 277 26.27 -12.86 0.17
C ARG A 277 26.64 -11.56 0.89
N LYS A 278 27.24 -10.59 0.19
CA LYS A 278 27.54 -9.27 0.75
C LYS A 278 26.26 -8.54 1.22
N TRP A 279 25.18 -8.69 0.48
CA TRP A 279 23.89 -8.08 0.81
C TRP A 279 23.05 -8.93 1.76
N GLU A 280 23.19 -10.26 1.76
CA GLU A 280 22.51 -11.16 2.73
C GLU A 280 22.77 -10.75 4.18
N ARG A 281 24.03 -10.43 4.51
CA ARG A 281 24.41 -9.96 5.85
C ARG A 281 23.74 -8.62 6.19
N ALA A 282 23.67 -7.69 5.23
CA ALA A 282 23.03 -6.39 5.41
C ALA A 282 21.49 -6.48 5.50
N THR A 283 20.86 -7.44 4.82
CA THR A 283 19.41 -7.67 4.89
C THR A 283 18.99 -8.40 6.15
N ASN A 284 19.78 -9.35 6.64
CA ASN A 284 19.51 -10.03 7.92
C ASN A 284 19.58 -9.06 9.10
N LEU A 285 20.40 -8.01 9.01
CA LEU A 285 20.41 -6.88 9.96
C LEU A 285 19.22 -5.92 9.80
N ARG A 286 18.45 -5.99 8.69
CA ARG A 286 17.33 -5.09 8.34
C ARG A 286 15.94 -5.76 8.39
N ARG A 287 15.83 -7.00 8.86
CA ARG A 287 14.59 -7.79 8.95
C ARG A 287 13.60 -7.33 10.05
N GLU A 288 13.58 -6.04 10.36
CA GLU A 288 12.71 -5.51 11.41
C GLU A 288 11.47 -4.90 10.78
N HIS A 289 10.32 -5.51 11.09
CA HIS A 289 9.01 -5.08 10.61
C HIS A 289 8.78 -3.63 11.04
N ARG A 290 8.48 -2.76 10.07
CA ARG A 290 8.24 -1.34 10.31
C ARG A 290 6.75 -1.07 10.40
N HIS A 291 6.32 -0.50 11.51
CA HIS A 291 4.92 -0.20 11.79
C HIS A 291 4.70 1.31 11.63
N ALA A 292 3.77 1.71 10.75
CA ALA A 292 3.35 3.09 10.66
C ALA A 292 2.51 3.44 11.90
N MET A 293 2.91 4.49 12.63
CA MET A 293 2.20 4.94 13.83
C MET A 293 2.24 6.47 13.91
N ALA A 294 1.08 7.09 14.12
CA ALA A 294 1.01 8.48 14.54
C ALA A 294 1.19 8.54 16.06
N GLY A 295 2.32 9.07 16.51
CA GLY A 295 2.65 9.19 17.94
C GLY A 295 3.50 10.44 18.20
N ARG A 296 3.55 10.90 19.45
CA ARG A 296 4.35 12.06 19.85
C ARG A 296 5.53 11.62 20.69
N GLY A 297 6.67 12.27 20.50
CA GLY A 297 7.85 12.06 21.30
C GLY A 297 8.63 13.35 21.53
N TYR A 298 9.65 13.26 22.36
CA TYR A 298 10.58 14.34 22.65
C TYR A 298 11.99 13.77 22.72
N PHE A 299 12.95 14.39 22.05
CA PHE A 299 14.34 13.96 22.01
C PHE A 299 15.24 15.01 22.65
N VAL A 300 16.09 14.60 23.59
CA VAL A 300 17.06 15.47 24.29
C VAL A 300 18.47 15.04 23.94
N PHE A 301 19.30 15.97 23.48
CA PHE A 301 20.70 15.74 23.12
C PHE A 301 21.60 16.87 23.62
N GLN A 302 22.90 16.64 23.66
CA GLN A 302 23.87 17.61 24.18
C GLN A 302 24.44 18.48 23.05
N SER A 303 24.08 19.75 22.97
CA SER A 303 24.61 20.67 21.96
C SER A 303 25.43 21.75 22.64
N LYS A 304 26.68 21.93 22.20
CA LYS A 304 27.61 22.96 22.73
C LYS A 304 27.74 23.00 24.26
N GLY A 305 27.60 21.85 24.93
CA GLY A 305 27.72 21.73 26.39
C GLY A 305 26.43 22.01 27.18
N SER A 306 25.31 22.22 26.50
CA SER A 306 23.97 22.35 27.11
C SER A 306 22.98 21.33 26.54
N PRO A 307 22.04 20.80 27.34
CA PRO A 307 20.97 19.95 26.84
C PRO A 307 20.01 20.78 25.97
N GLU A 308 19.87 20.38 24.71
CA GLU A 308 18.85 20.87 23.78
C GLU A 308 17.81 19.77 23.56
N GLY A 309 16.57 20.16 23.25
CA GLY A 309 15.53 19.18 22.97
C GLY A 309 14.59 19.57 21.85
N SER A 310 14.02 18.56 21.19
CA SER A 310 13.20 18.70 20.00
C SER A 310 11.97 17.80 20.09
N TRP A 311 10.81 18.38 19.77
CA TRP A 311 9.56 17.63 19.64
C TRP A 311 9.58 16.77 18.39
N LEU A 312 9.08 15.54 18.53
CA LEU A 312 9.05 14.53 17.50
C LEU A 312 7.61 14.11 17.19
N GLU A 313 7.28 14.05 15.91
CA GLU A 313 6.10 13.37 15.40
C GLU A 313 6.53 12.05 14.76
N LEU A 314 6.19 10.92 15.38
CA LEU A 314 6.58 9.60 14.91
C LEU A 314 5.89 9.26 13.59
N VAL A 315 6.63 8.58 12.73
CA VAL A 315 6.16 8.15 11.40
C VAL A 315 6.22 6.63 11.30
N GLU A 316 7.36 6.03 11.65
CA GLU A 316 7.58 4.58 11.57
C GLU A 316 8.32 4.07 12.81
N LEU A 317 7.95 2.89 13.30
CA LEU A 317 8.64 2.21 14.41
C LEU A 317 9.19 0.87 13.95
N SER A 318 10.36 0.48 14.46
CA SER A 318 10.99 -0.83 14.27
C SER A 318 11.65 -1.28 15.57
N HIS A 319 12.15 -2.51 15.61
CA HIS A 319 12.70 -3.07 16.84
C HIS A 319 13.98 -2.32 17.30
N ASN A 320 14.84 -1.88 16.38
CA ASN A 320 16.11 -1.19 16.66
C ASN A 320 16.09 0.31 16.31
N GLY A 321 14.94 0.90 16.01
CA GLY A 321 14.90 2.27 15.54
C GLY A 321 13.50 2.78 15.24
N PHE A 322 13.42 4.07 14.93
CA PHE A 322 12.18 4.72 14.52
C PHE A 322 12.48 5.88 13.57
N SER A 323 11.48 6.33 12.82
CA SER A 323 11.53 7.56 12.04
C SER A 323 10.55 8.57 12.61
N ALA A 324 10.96 9.83 12.69
CA ALA A 324 10.15 10.91 13.25
C ALA A 324 10.43 12.25 12.55
N GLN A 325 9.43 13.14 12.53
CA GLN A 325 9.57 14.50 12.01
C GLN A 325 9.76 15.51 13.14
N SER A 326 10.52 16.57 12.87
CA SER A 326 10.61 17.77 13.73
C SER A 326 10.67 19.05 12.90
N SER A 327 10.38 20.17 13.56
CA SER A 327 10.41 21.52 12.96
C SER A 327 11.84 22.07 12.75
N SER A 328 12.84 21.46 13.38
CA SER A 328 14.25 21.80 13.25
C SER A 328 15.10 20.54 13.09
N PRO A 329 16.26 20.63 12.39
CA PRO A 329 17.14 19.49 12.20
C PRO A 329 17.88 19.12 13.48
N ILE A 330 17.82 17.85 13.86
CA ILE A 330 18.60 17.24 14.95
C ILE A 330 19.98 16.81 14.43
N PRO A 331 21.08 17.06 15.15
CA PRO A 331 22.42 16.61 14.75
C PRO A 331 22.52 15.09 14.56
N VAL A 332 23.11 14.65 13.44
CA VAL A 332 23.35 13.22 13.17
C VAL A 332 24.59 12.73 13.93
N GLN A 333 24.66 11.41 14.17
CA GLN A 333 25.75 10.74 14.87
C GLN A 333 25.93 11.19 16.33
N GLN A 334 24.85 11.68 16.94
CA GLN A 334 24.82 12.09 18.33
C GLN A 334 23.76 11.33 19.12
N TRP A 335 24.18 10.73 20.24
CA TRP A 335 23.30 10.04 21.17
C TRP A 335 22.55 11.03 22.06
N GLY A 336 21.28 10.74 22.29
CA GLY A 336 20.40 11.45 23.21
C GLY A 336 19.32 10.53 23.77
N ASP A 337 18.44 11.08 24.59
CA ASP A 337 17.32 10.36 25.18
C ASP A 337 16.03 10.73 24.43
N ALA A 338 15.37 9.73 23.84
CA ALA A 338 14.09 9.83 23.17
C ALA A 338 12.99 9.32 24.09
N THR A 339 12.09 10.21 24.51
CA THR A 339 10.86 9.87 25.22
C THR A 339 9.71 9.78 24.23
N ILE A 340 9.06 8.62 24.16
CA ILE A 340 7.99 8.34 23.20
C ILE A 340 6.71 7.98 23.96
N ASP A 341 5.58 8.55 23.51
CA ASP A 341 4.24 8.30 24.04
C ASP A 341 3.45 7.38 23.09
N TYR A 342 2.95 6.25 23.61
CA TYR A 342 2.27 5.22 22.82
C TYR A 342 0.74 5.28 22.90
N GLY A 343 0.15 6.28 23.56
CA GLY A 343 -1.27 6.27 23.93
C GLY A 343 -1.54 5.43 25.19
N ASP A 344 -2.70 5.63 25.82
CA ASP A 344 -3.12 4.95 27.06
C ASP A 344 -2.13 5.05 28.24
N ARG A 345 -1.52 6.22 28.41
CA ARG A 345 -0.59 6.56 29.52
C ARG A 345 0.72 5.76 29.57
N GLN A 346 1.14 5.13 28.47
CA GLN A 346 2.41 4.42 28.41
C GLN A 346 3.50 5.26 27.74
N ARG A 347 4.58 5.50 28.48
CA ARG A 347 5.75 6.28 28.05
C ARG A 347 7.01 5.43 28.20
N SER A 348 7.87 5.42 27.17
CA SER A 348 9.21 4.83 27.25
C SER A 348 10.25 5.88 26.91
N THR A 349 11.37 5.84 27.64
CA THR A 349 12.54 6.68 27.38
C THR A 349 13.69 5.78 26.96
N LEU A 350 14.20 6.01 25.76
CA LEU A 350 15.17 5.15 25.09
C LEU A 350 16.37 5.99 24.64
N ARG A 351 17.57 5.42 24.74
CA ARG A 351 18.76 6.06 24.18
C ARG A 351 18.79 5.86 22.67
N ALA A 352 18.69 6.97 21.94
CA ALA A 352 18.55 6.98 20.49
C ALA A 352 19.57 7.93 19.84
N MET A 353 19.91 7.68 18.58
CA MET A 353 20.80 8.51 17.78
C MET A 353 20.21 8.73 16.39
N ALA A 354 20.11 10.00 15.98
CA ALA A 354 19.77 10.34 14.60
C ALA A 354 20.90 9.87 13.67
N VAL A 355 20.60 8.99 12.72
CA VAL A 355 21.56 8.46 11.75
C VAL A 355 21.45 9.14 10.39
N ARG A 356 20.29 9.74 10.09
CA ARG A 356 20.02 10.43 8.84
C ARG A 356 18.93 11.48 9.03
N ASN A 357 19.09 12.60 8.35
CA ASN A 357 18.08 13.64 8.21
C ASN A 357 17.71 13.77 6.72
N ASP A 358 16.42 13.93 6.43
CA ASP A 358 15.90 14.22 5.11
C ASP A 358 15.03 15.48 5.21
N ILE A 359 15.40 16.54 4.49
CA ILE A 359 14.79 17.86 4.62
C ILE A 359 13.75 18.01 3.51
N SER A 360 12.49 18.20 3.89
CA SER A 360 11.37 18.39 2.95
C SER A 360 10.52 19.59 3.38
N GLY A 361 10.78 20.75 2.77
CA GLY A 361 10.06 21.99 3.10
C GLY A 361 10.39 22.49 4.51
N SER A 362 9.37 22.71 5.35
CA SER A 362 9.50 23.20 6.73
C SER A 362 9.63 22.08 7.79
N CYS A 363 9.64 20.81 7.39
CA CYS A 363 9.79 19.66 8.27
C CYS A 363 11.07 18.88 7.93
N VAL A 364 11.71 18.32 8.95
CA VAL A 364 12.87 17.45 8.80
C VAL A 364 12.50 16.05 9.27
N LEU A 365 12.61 15.05 8.38
CA LEU A 365 12.43 13.65 8.73
C LEU A 365 13.76 13.08 9.22
N HIS A 366 13.73 12.48 10.40
CA HIS A 366 14.87 11.88 11.07
C HIS A 366 14.70 10.38 11.13
N SER A 367 15.76 9.63 10.83
CA SER A 367 15.85 8.20 11.15
C SER A 367 16.72 8.02 12.39
N PHE A 368 16.19 7.34 13.40
CA PHE A 368 16.86 7.07 14.67
C PHE A 368 17.23 5.58 14.79
N THR A 369 18.38 5.30 15.38
CA THR A 369 18.77 3.98 15.86
C THR A 369 18.81 3.95 17.38
N LEU A 370 18.48 2.82 17.99
CA LEU A 370 18.47 2.62 19.44
C LEU A 370 19.74 1.90 19.91
N CYS A 371 20.26 2.27 21.08
CA CYS A 371 21.42 1.59 21.67
C CYS A 371 21.04 0.20 22.21
N GLN A 372 19.95 0.13 22.99
CA GLN A 372 19.30 -1.09 23.46
C GLN A 372 17.81 -0.81 23.68
N PRO A 373 16.89 -1.52 23.01
CA PRO A 373 15.46 -1.32 23.22
C PRO A 373 15.04 -1.89 24.60
N ASP A 374 14.35 -1.08 25.40
CA ASP A 374 13.86 -1.50 26.71
C ASP A 374 12.75 -2.56 26.60
N LEU A 375 12.36 -3.17 27.73
CA LEU A 375 11.34 -4.22 27.73
C LEU A 375 9.97 -3.69 27.28
N ALA A 376 9.65 -2.42 27.54
CA ALA A 376 8.40 -1.79 27.16
C ALA A 376 8.31 -1.62 25.63
N TRP A 377 9.36 -1.09 25.01
CA TRP A 377 9.51 -0.96 23.56
C TRP A 377 9.43 -2.31 22.86
N ARG A 378 10.16 -3.31 23.37
CA ARG A 378 10.15 -4.66 22.78
C ARG A 378 8.77 -5.30 22.86
N LYS A 379 8.06 -5.16 23.97
CA LYS A 379 6.66 -5.64 24.11
C LYS A 379 5.71 -4.87 23.20
N PHE A 380 5.87 -3.56 23.06
CA PHE A 380 5.02 -2.72 22.24
C PHE A 380 5.17 -3.00 20.74
N VAL A 381 6.40 -2.95 20.21
CA VAL A 381 6.70 -3.28 18.80
C VAL A 381 6.41 -4.77 18.52
N GLY A 382 6.62 -5.65 19.50
CA GLY A 382 6.22 -7.05 19.45
C GLY A 382 4.70 -7.25 19.33
N ALA A 383 3.90 -6.50 20.10
CA ALA A 383 2.44 -6.53 20.05
C ALA A 383 1.88 -5.97 18.73
N LEU A 384 2.52 -4.94 18.17
CA LEU A 384 2.20 -4.44 16.82
C LEU A 384 2.51 -5.50 15.74
N SER A 385 3.57 -6.29 15.94
CA SER A 385 3.96 -7.38 15.04
C SER A 385 3.07 -8.61 15.16
N SER A 386 2.54 -8.92 16.36
CA SER A 386 1.62 -10.04 16.60
C SER A 386 0.15 -9.71 16.29
N ARG A 387 -0.25 -8.43 16.32
CA ARG A 387 -1.57 -8.00 15.82
C ARG A 387 -1.71 -8.09 14.28
N GLY A 388 -0.60 -8.31 13.57
CA GLY A 388 -0.55 -8.64 12.14
C GLY A 388 -0.80 -10.12 11.81
N THR A 389 -0.90 -11.00 12.82
CA THR A 389 -1.34 -12.40 12.66
C THR A 389 -2.80 -12.53 13.12
N SER A 390 -3.63 -13.08 12.24
CA SER A 390 -5.11 -13.11 12.24
C SER A 390 -5.81 -13.87 13.40
N GLU A 391 -5.35 -13.81 14.64
CA GLU A 391 -6.01 -14.49 15.78
C GLU A 391 -5.92 -13.67 17.08
N ALA A 392 -6.65 -12.55 17.18
CA ALA A 392 -6.94 -11.91 18.47
C ALA A 392 -8.14 -10.94 18.39
N LEU A 393 -9.21 -11.33 17.69
CA LEU A 393 -10.49 -10.59 17.67
C LEU A 393 -11.61 -11.36 18.40
N ASP A 394 -11.25 -12.15 19.40
CA ASP A 394 -12.21 -12.78 20.31
C ASP A 394 -11.63 -12.79 21.72
N LYS A 395 -11.94 -11.75 22.49
CA LYS A 395 -12.28 -11.82 23.92
C LYS A 395 -12.62 -10.41 24.44
N PRO A 396 -13.79 -10.23 25.08
CA PRO A 396 -14.08 -9.01 25.81
C PRO A 396 -13.12 -8.86 27.00
N GLU A 397 -12.78 -7.61 27.31
CA GLU A 397 -11.88 -7.22 28.40
C GLU A 397 -12.31 -7.81 29.75
N GLU A 398 -11.46 -8.63 30.37
CA GLU A 398 -11.50 -8.83 31.81
C GLU A 398 -10.64 -7.76 32.49
N SER A 399 -11.32 -6.88 33.23
CA SER A 399 -10.73 -5.89 34.13
C SER A 399 -9.79 -6.53 35.16
N VAL A 400 -8.49 -6.40 34.96
CA VAL A 400 -7.51 -6.72 36.00
C VAL A 400 -7.38 -5.51 36.92
N GLN A 401 -8.01 -5.58 38.10
CA GLN A 401 -7.75 -4.65 39.20
C GLN A 401 -6.32 -4.85 39.70
N ILE A 402 -5.45 -3.86 39.50
CA ILE A 402 -4.11 -3.84 40.10
C ILE A 402 -4.19 -3.07 41.43
N HIS A 403 -4.03 -3.78 42.54
CA HIS A 403 -3.81 -3.20 43.87
C HIS A 403 -2.45 -2.48 43.91
N LEU A 404 -2.46 -1.18 44.21
CA LEU A 404 -1.27 -0.40 44.51
C LEU A 404 -0.90 -0.58 46.00
N PRO A 405 0.37 -0.90 46.34
CA PRO A 405 0.82 -0.87 47.72
C PRO A 405 0.99 0.58 48.20
N LEU A 406 0.39 0.91 49.36
CA LEU A 406 0.53 2.21 50.01
C LEU A 406 1.99 2.55 50.32
N ALA A 407 2.44 3.71 49.86
CA ALA A 407 3.71 4.30 50.23
C ALA A 407 3.71 4.69 51.72
N ARG A 408 4.73 4.22 52.44
CA ARG A 408 5.04 4.63 53.81
C ARG A 408 5.42 6.11 53.84
N SER A 409 4.72 6.87 54.67
CA SER A 409 5.05 8.24 55.07
C SER A 409 6.45 8.28 55.70
N ILE A 410 7.33 9.11 55.15
CA ILE A 410 8.57 9.55 55.80
C ILE A 410 8.31 10.98 56.27
N ASN A 411 8.30 11.13 57.60
CA ASN A 411 8.26 12.40 58.31
C ASN A 411 9.42 13.30 57.87
N SER A 412 9.12 14.59 57.62
CA SER A 412 10.09 15.65 57.86
C SER A 412 9.41 16.75 58.68
N ALA A 413 10.04 17.00 59.82
CA ALA A 413 9.65 18.00 60.79
C ALA A 413 10.08 19.39 60.30
N THR A 414 9.18 20.36 60.43
CA THR A 414 9.56 21.76 60.65
C THR A 414 8.68 22.32 61.74
N ASN A 415 9.28 22.38 62.91
CA ASN A 415 8.86 23.14 64.07
C ASN A 415 9.10 24.64 63.80
N ARG A 416 8.13 25.49 64.12
CA ARG A 416 8.29 26.90 64.52
C ARG A 416 7.00 27.36 65.18
N ASP A 417 7.02 27.38 66.52
CA ASP A 417 6.74 28.52 67.40
C ASP A 417 5.72 29.56 66.86
N GLY A 418 4.62 29.92 67.53
CA GLY A 418 4.37 30.00 68.97
C GLY A 418 4.12 31.46 69.37
N ILE A 419 2.99 31.68 70.08
CA ILE A 419 2.71 32.79 71.02
C ILE A 419 2.10 34.08 70.43
N ALA A 420 0.77 34.21 70.51
CA ALA A 420 0.04 35.06 71.48
C ALA A 420 -1.44 35.21 71.05
#